data_AF-A0A2K9H883-F1
#
_entry.id   AF-A0A2K9H883-F1
#
_cell.length_a   1.000
_cell.length_b   1.000
_cell.length_c   1.000
_cell.angle_alpha   90.00
_cell.angle_beta   90.00
_cell.angle_gamma   90.00
#
_symmetry.space_group_name_H-M   'P 1'
#
loop_
_entity.id
_entity.type
_entity.pdbx_description
1 polymer ?
#
loop_
_entity_poly.entity_id
_entity_poly.type
_entity_poly.pdbx_seq_one_letter_code
_entity_poly.pdbx_strand_id
1 'polypeptide(L)'
;MESEQLNSILVLLSSKIPAGCIPSVRARLESSDVSAEEIMAFTSQMSDPTVAMILSILVGILGVDRFYIGDTGLGVGKLLTCGGCYIWWLIDIFLIIDATKQRNFERLSRYLAIAK
;
A
#
# COMPACT_ATOMS: atom_id res chain seq x y z
N MET A 1 0.40 22.10 9.86
CA MET A 1 0.07 22.10 8.41
C MET A 1 -1.26 22.80 8.21
N GLU A 2 -1.45 23.53 7.10
CA GLU A 2 -2.74 24.21 6.84
C GLU A 2 -3.83 23.18 6.53
N SER A 3 -5.08 23.45 6.96
CA SER A 3 -6.22 22.52 6.80
C SER A 3 -6.50 22.17 5.35
N GLU A 4 -6.28 23.11 4.43
CA GLU A 4 -6.43 22.91 2.98
C GLU A 4 -5.42 21.87 2.44
N GLN A 5 -4.15 22.00 2.82
CA GLN A 5 -3.10 21.06 2.41
C GLN A 5 -3.36 19.65 2.96
N LEU A 6 -3.83 19.57 4.21
CA LEU A 6 -4.19 18.31 4.86
C LEU A 6 -5.32 17.60 4.11
N ASN A 7 -6.39 18.31 3.75
CA ASN A 7 -7.49 17.71 3.00
C ASN A 7 -7.05 17.21 1.63
N SER A 8 -6.20 17.98 0.93
CA SER A 8 -5.66 17.58 -0.38
C SER A 8 -4.82 16.30 -0.29
N ILE A 9 -3.97 16.19 0.74
CA ILE A 9 -3.19 14.97 1.02
C ILE A 9 -4.12 13.78 1.32
N LEU A 10 -5.16 13.97 2.14
CA LEU A 10 -6.10 12.90 2.48
C LEU A 10 -6.86 12.39 1.25
N VAL A 11 -7.19 13.28 0.30
CA VAL A 11 -7.82 12.88 -0.98
C VAL A 11 -6.88 11.99 -1.78
N LEU A 12 -5.60 12.36 -1.92
CA LEU A 12 -4.60 11.53 -2.63
C LEU A 12 -4.43 10.16 -1.97
N LEU A 13 -4.39 10.14 -0.63
CA LEU A 13 -4.23 8.90 0.13
C LEU A 13 -5.46 7.99 0.07
N SER A 14 -6.66 8.53 -0.09
CA SER A 14 -7.92 7.75 -0.08
C SER A 14 -7.93 6.54 -1.02
N SER A 15 -7.23 6.63 -2.15
CA SER A 15 -7.10 5.53 -3.12
C SER A 15 -6.00 4.51 -2.77
N LYS A 16 -4.98 4.93 -2.00
CA LYS A 16 -3.76 4.17 -1.70
C LYS A 16 -3.77 3.47 -0.35
N ILE A 17 -4.61 3.89 0.60
CA ILE A 17 -4.70 3.32 1.96
C ILE A 17 -6.12 2.83 2.29
N PRO A 18 -6.31 2.01 3.34
CA PRO A 18 -7.64 1.56 3.75
C PRO A 18 -8.48 2.72 4.29
N ALA A 19 -9.75 2.80 3.87
CA ALA A 19 -10.65 3.90 4.26
C ALA A 19 -10.83 4.02 5.79
N GLY A 20 -10.85 2.89 6.50
CA GLY A 20 -10.95 2.86 7.96
C GLY A 20 -9.76 3.50 8.69
N CYS A 21 -8.62 3.66 8.01
CA CYS A 21 -7.41 4.22 8.60
C CYS A 21 -7.29 5.74 8.41
N ILE A 22 -8.14 6.36 7.57
CA ILE A 22 -8.08 7.79 7.24
C ILE A 22 -8.13 8.70 8.50
N PRO A 23 -9.01 8.47 9.49
CA PRO A 23 -9.03 9.29 10.71
C PRO A 23 -7.72 9.20 11.50
N SER A 24 -7.11 8.01 11.55
CA SER A 24 -5.84 7.80 12.25
C SER A 24 -4.67 8.50 11.57
N VAL A 25 -4.66 8.52 10.22
CA VAL A 25 -3.63 9.22 9.44
C VAL A 25 -3.78 10.73 9.60
N ARG A 26 -5.02 11.24 9.58
CA ARG A 26 -5.30 12.66 9.85
C ARG A 26 -4.72 13.09 11.20
N ALA A 27 -5.06 12.37 12.27
CA ALA A 27 -4.58 12.71 13.61
C ALA A 27 -3.03 12.68 13.70
N ARG A 28 -2.38 11.72 13.03
CA ARG A 28 -0.92 11.65 12.98
C ARG A 28 -0.31 12.82 12.22
N LEU A 29 -0.84 13.16 11.05
CA LEU A 29 -0.38 14.29 10.23
C LEU A 29 -0.53 15.62 10.95
N GLU A 30 -1.61 15.82 11.70
CA GLU A 30 -1.83 17.02 12.52
C GLU A 30 -0.81 17.13 13.66
N SER A 31 -0.39 16.00 14.23
CA SER A 31 0.53 15.93 15.36
C SER A 31 2.02 15.87 15.00
N SER A 32 2.37 15.77 13.71
CA SER A 32 3.76 15.62 13.25
C SER A 32 4.27 16.93 12.63
N ASP A 33 5.57 17.20 12.77
CA ASP A 33 6.22 18.41 12.20
C ASP A 33 6.53 18.29 10.69
N VAL A 34 6.01 17.25 10.03
CA VAL A 34 6.30 16.96 8.62
C VAL A 34 5.66 17.98 7.69
N SER A 35 6.45 18.49 6.73
CA SER A 35 5.94 19.36 5.68
C SER A 35 4.97 18.63 4.73
N ALA A 36 4.01 19.35 4.17
CA ALA A 36 3.11 18.82 3.14
C ALA A 36 3.88 18.24 1.94
N GLU A 37 5.00 18.86 1.59
CA GLU A 37 5.86 18.47 0.47
C GLU A 37 6.49 17.09 0.68
N GLU A 38 6.96 16.81 1.90
CA GLU A 38 7.53 15.51 2.28
C GLU A 38 6.48 14.39 2.19
N ILE A 39 5.27 14.65 2.67
CA ILE A 39 4.17 13.68 2.60
C ILE A 39 3.72 13.43 1.16
N MET A 40 3.69 14.47 0.31
CA MET A 40 3.37 14.31 -1.11
C MET A 40 4.45 13.50 -1.84
N ALA A 41 5.73 13.78 -1.57
CA ALA A 41 6.85 13.00 -2.10
C ALA A 41 6.85 11.55 -1.60
N PHE A 42 6.37 11.29 -0.38
CA PHE A 42 6.18 9.93 0.12
C PHE A 42 4.99 9.23 -0.55
N THR A 43 3.88 9.94 -0.75
CA THR A 43 2.65 9.40 -1.37
C THR A 43 2.89 8.95 -2.81
N SER A 44 3.77 9.64 -3.56
CA SER A 44 4.13 9.25 -4.92
C SER A 44 4.90 7.93 -5.01
N GLN A 45 5.58 7.52 -3.93
CA GLN A 45 6.34 6.27 -3.84
C GLN A 45 5.48 5.07 -3.41
N MET A 46 4.21 5.29 -3.08
CA MET A 46 3.29 4.21 -2.69
C MET A 46 2.93 3.32 -3.88
N SER A 47 2.93 2.01 -3.64
CA SER A 47 2.49 1.02 -4.63
C SER A 47 1.03 1.27 -5.03
N ASP A 48 0.73 1.20 -6.32
CA ASP A 48 -0.64 1.40 -6.80
C ASP A 48 -1.46 0.10 -6.69
N PRO A 49 -2.61 0.09 -5.98
CA PRO A 49 -3.43 -1.11 -5.83
C PRO A 49 -3.96 -1.67 -7.15
N THR A 50 -4.21 -0.80 -8.14
CA THR A 50 -4.67 -1.20 -9.47
C THR A 50 -3.55 -1.87 -10.24
N VAL A 51 -2.33 -1.30 -10.20
CA VAL A 51 -1.15 -1.91 -10.81
C VAL A 51 -0.84 -3.26 -10.16
N ALA A 52 -0.95 -3.37 -8.82
CA ALA A 52 -0.78 -4.62 -8.11
C ALA A 52 -1.80 -5.69 -8.56
N MET A 53 -3.07 -5.31 -8.76
CA MET A 53 -4.10 -6.18 -9.29
C MET A 53 -3.81 -6.63 -10.73
N ILE A 54 -3.39 -5.71 -11.60
CA ILE A 54 -3.01 -6.04 -12.99
C ILE A 54 -1.83 -7.01 -13.02
N LEU A 55 -0.81 -6.77 -12.19
CA LEU A 55 0.32 -7.69 -12.04
C LEU A 55 -0.14 -9.06 -11.52
N SER A 56 -1.10 -9.09 -10.59
CA SER A 56 -1.65 -10.36 -10.09
C SER A 56 -2.33 -11.15 -11.20
N ILE A 57 -3.13 -10.50 -12.04
CA ILE A 57 -3.82 -11.16 -13.16
C ILE A 57 -2.82 -11.69 -14.21
N LEU A 58 -1.83 -10.88 -14.60
CA LEU A 58 -0.92 -11.23 -15.70
C LEU A 58 0.21 -12.19 -15.28
N VAL A 59 0.78 -11.97 -14.09
CA VAL A 59 2.02 -12.62 -13.63
C VAL A 59 1.95 -13.10 -12.17
N GLY A 60 0.77 -13.11 -11.56
CA GLY A 60 0.60 -13.49 -10.14
C GLY A 60 0.84 -14.97 -9.84
N ILE A 61 0.82 -15.86 -10.85
CA ILE A 61 1.21 -17.28 -10.71
C ILE A 61 2.68 -17.39 -10.30
N LEU A 62 3.54 -16.48 -10.80
CA LEU A 62 4.95 -16.39 -10.44
C LEU A 62 5.17 -15.60 -9.13
N GLY A 63 4.12 -15.06 -8.52
CA GLY A 63 4.21 -14.26 -7.29
C GLY A 63 4.75 -12.83 -7.47
N VAL A 64 4.81 -12.33 -8.71
CA VAL A 64 5.33 -10.98 -9.05
C VAL A 64 4.50 -9.87 -8.40
N ASP A 65 3.20 -10.08 -8.25
CA ASP A 65 2.30 -9.21 -7.50
C ASP A 65 2.71 -9.02 -6.03
N ARG A 66 3.11 -10.10 -5.36
CA ARG A 66 3.62 -10.06 -3.98
C ARG A 66 4.98 -9.40 -3.89
N PHE A 67 5.87 -9.64 -4.85
CA PHE A 67 7.15 -8.93 -4.92
C PHE A 67 6.97 -7.42 -5.11
N TYR A 68 6.01 -6.98 -5.92
CA TYR A 68 5.71 -5.56 -6.15
C TYR A 68 5.34 -4.80 -4.87
N ILE A 69 4.56 -5.41 -3.98
CA ILE A 69 4.16 -4.78 -2.70
C ILE A 69 5.21 -4.99 -1.58
N GLY A 70 6.29 -5.73 -1.85
CA GLY A 70 7.34 -6.05 -0.89
C GLY A 70 7.05 -7.26 0.00
N ASP A 71 6.07 -8.09 -0.37
CA ASP A 71 5.78 -9.39 0.26
C ASP A 71 6.63 -10.51 -0.34
N THR A 72 7.95 -10.36 -0.22
CA THR A 72 8.93 -11.29 -0.80
C THR A 72 8.75 -12.71 -0.28
N GLY A 73 8.41 -12.90 1.01
CA GLY A 73 8.20 -14.23 1.59
C GLY A 73 7.04 -15.00 0.93
N LEU A 74 5.89 -14.33 0.73
CA LEU A 74 4.73 -14.93 0.04
C LEU A 74 5.01 -15.18 -1.44
N GLY A 75 5.72 -14.27 -2.11
CA GLY A 75 6.16 -14.45 -3.50
C GLY A 75 7.07 -15.68 -3.67
N VAL A 76 8.06 -15.86 -2.80
CA VAL A 76 8.93 -17.04 -2.81
C VAL A 76 8.14 -18.31 -2.48
N GLY A 77 7.19 -18.27 -1.55
CA GLY A 77 6.29 -19.40 -1.26
C GLY A 77 5.48 -19.85 -2.48
N LYS A 78 4.95 -18.91 -3.28
CA LYS A 78 4.27 -19.23 -4.54
C LYS A 78 5.22 -19.91 -5.53
N LEU A 79 6.46 -19.45 -5.65
CA LEU A 79 7.45 -20.07 -6.55
C LEU A 79 7.80 -21.51 -6.13
N LEU A 80 8.01 -21.74 -4.83
CA LEU A 80 8.34 -23.06 -4.30
C LEU A 80 7.19 -24.07 -4.45
N THR A 81 5.94 -23.61 -4.46
CA THR A 81 4.74 -24.44 -4.65
C THR A 81 4.27 -24.53 -6.11
N CYS A 82 5.08 -24.05 -7.06
CA CYS A 82 4.70 -23.93 -8.49
C CYS A 82 3.35 -23.22 -8.70
N GLY A 83 3.08 -22.15 -7.94
CA GLY A 83 1.87 -21.33 -8.09
C GLY A 83 0.59 -21.95 -7.52
N GLY A 84 0.68 -23.01 -6.71
CA GLY A 84 -0.44 -23.56 -5.94
C GLY A 84 -1.64 -23.99 -6.78
N CYS A 85 -1.38 -24.60 -7.95
CA CYS A 85 -2.41 -25.14 -8.86
C CYS A 85 -3.52 -24.14 -9.26
N TYR A 86 -3.17 -22.87 -9.51
CA TYR A 86 -4.09 -21.77 -9.89
C TYR A 86 -5.12 -21.33 -8.83
N ILE A 87 -5.44 -22.17 -7.84
CA ILE A 87 -6.35 -21.83 -6.73
C ILE A 87 -5.76 -20.68 -5.92
N TRP A 88 -4.46 -20.77 -5.61
CA TRP A 88 -3.79 -19.73 -4.84
C TRP A 88 -3.78 -18.39 -5.61
N TRP A 89 -3.52 -18.43 -6.91
CA TRP A 89 -3.60 -17.26 -7.78
C TRP A 89 -5.00 -16.61 -7.78
N LEU A 90 -6.06 -17.42 -7.89
CA LEU A 90 -7.44 -16.91 -7.93
C LEU A 90 -7.81 -16.17 -6.63
N ILE A 91 -7.43 -16.72 -5.48
CA ILE A 91 -7.63 -16.08 -4.18
C ILE A 91 -6.82 -14.78 -4.09
N ASP A 92 -5.60 -14.78 -4.63
CA ASP A 92 -4.70 -13.64 -4.52
C ASP A 92 -5.19 -12.39 -5.26
N ILE A 93 -5.85 -12.57 -6.42
CA ILE A 93 -6.41 -11.46 -7.19
C ILE A 93 -7.38 -10.61 -6.35
N PHE A 94 -8.15 -11.24 -5.45
CA PHE A 94 -9.06 -10.53 -4.56
C PHE A 94 -8.34 -9.93 -3.34
N LEU A 95 -7.30 -10.61 -2.83
CA LEU A 95 -6.58 -10.17 -1.64
C LEU A 95 -5.54 -9.08 -1.90
N ILE A 96 -5.02 -8.96 -3.13
CA ILE A 96 -3.86 -8.12 -3.42
C ILE A 96 -4.15 -6.62 -3.25
N ILE A 97 -5.38 -6.18 -3.55
CA ILE A 97 -5.77 -4.77 -3.42
C ILE A 97 -5.68 -4.35 -1.95
N ASP A 98 -6.32 -5.11 -1.06
CA ASP A 98 -6.34 -4.82 0.37
C ASP A 98 -4.94 -4.98 0.98
N ALA A 99 -4.18 -6.00 0.56
CA ALA A 99 -2.79 -6.17 0.97
C ALA A 99 -1.91 -4.97 0.55
N THR A 100 -2.10 -4.45 -0.66
CA THR A 100 -1.37 -3.26 -1.15
C THR A 100 -1.71 -2.04 -0.30
N LYS A 101 -3.01 -1.79 -0.06
CA LYS A 101 -3.46 -0.66 0.75
C LYS A 101 -2.95 -0.75 2.19
N GLN A 102 -3.03 -1.94 2.79
CA GLN A 102 -2.53 -2.19 4.14
C GLN A 102 -1.02 -1.94 4.22
N ARG A 103 -0.25 -2.39 3.22
CA ARG A 103 1.20 -2.16 3.19
C ARG A 103 1.58 -0.70 3.00
N ASN A 104 0.86 0.04 2.17
CA ASN A 104 1.04 1.48 2.05
C ASN A 104 0.77 2.20 3.39
N PHE A 105 -0.30 1.81 4.09
CA PHE A 105 -0.61 2.35 5.41
C PHE A 105 0.47 2.05 6.46
N GLU A 106 1.01 0.83 6.49
CA GLU A 106 2.10 0.46 7.39
C GLU A 106 3.39 1.25 7.11
N ARG A 107 3.72 1.49 5.84
CA ARG A 107 4.86 2.32 5.46
C ARG A 107 4.66 3.77 5.90
N LEU A 108 3.48 4.34 5.65
CA LEU A 108 3.12 5.70 6.07
C LEU A 108 3.17 5.84 7.59
N SER A 109 2.56 4.90 8.30
CA SER A 109 2.50 4.88 9.75
C SER A 109 3.89 4.84 10.38
N ARG A 110 4.82 4.10 9.78
CA ARG A 110 6.23 4.06 10.20
C ARG A 110 6.95 5.37 9.91
N TYR A 111 6.78 5.93 8.73
CA TYR A 111 7.39 7.21 8.36
C TYR A 111 6.96 8.33 9.34
N LEU A 112 5.65 8.46 9.58
CA LEU A 112 5.09 9.43 10.54
C LEU A 112 5.51 9.16 11.99
N ALA A 113 5.81 7.92 12.36
CA ALA A 113 6.29 7.60 13.71
C ALA A 113 7.74 8.05 13.94
N ILE A 114 8.54 8.10 12.87
CA ILE A 114 9.96 8.53 12.93
C ILE A 114 10.06 10.05 12.82
N ALA A 115 9.17 10.68 12.05
CA ALA A 115 9.17 12.12 11.79
C ALA A 115 8.44 12.96 12.86
N LYS A 116 8.43 12.46 14.10
CA LYS A 116 7.84 13.10 15.27
C LYS A 116 8.85 13.95 16.02
#